data_AF-R1CKE4-F1
#
_entry.id   AF-R1CKE4-F1
#
_cell.length_a   1.000
_cell.length_b   1.000
_cell.length_c   1.000
_cell.angle_alpha   90.00
_cell.angle_beta   90.00
_cell.angle_gamma   90.00
#
_symmetry.space_group_name_H-M   'P 1'
#
loop_
_entity.id
_entity.type
_entity.pdbx_description
1 polymer ?
#
loop_
_entity_poly.entity_id
_entity_poly.type
_entity_poly.pdbx_seq_one_letter_code
_entity_poly.pdbx_strand_id
1 'polypeptide(L)'
;MVPASTPLAPPPSDAAPPSDAAPPPGSDTLEVGGWQFVVADGHAVLPEGMTHLPDDAFKGRTSLVSVALPAGLTSIGSHAFEFCTSLVSVDLPASLTSINNAAFAGCSALTSIELPATLTSVGHSAFAGCSSLVSVAFPVSLTSIGSCAFWGCPALNRVTVPTTATIGFGAFTATTVLRLSPASMRDLQRWYEAVAGALAYKRCRPLLYGWLERAQTRLGSYGPDGAARQRDLEEFEGDFAPLA
;
A
#
# COMPACT_ATOMS: atom_id res chain seq x y z
N MET A 1 16.68 -54.89 18.21
CA MET A 1 17.05 -54.36 16.87
C MET A 1 15.77 -53.86 16.24
N VAL A 2 15.51 -52.55 16.36
CA VAL A 2 14.27 -51.91 15.90
C VAL A 2 14.51 -51.43 14.46
N PRO A 3 13.70 -51.78 13.46
CA PRO A 3 13.92 -51.33 12.09
C PRO A 3 13.59 -49.83 11.96
N ALA A 4 14.44 -49.14 11.21
CA ALA A 4 14.42 -47.70 11.01
C ALA A 4 13.15 -47.24 10.27
N SER A 5 12.48 -46.24 10.84
CA SER A 5 11.36 -45.53 10.20
C SER A 5 11.87 -44.68 9.04
N THR A 6 11.38 -44.95 7.85
CA THR A 6 11.55 -44.14 6.63
C THR A 6 10.80 -42.81 6.80
N PRO A 7 11.39 -41.64 6.46
CA PRO A 7 10.67 -40.37 6.52
C PRO A 7 9.64 -40.25 5.40
N LEU A 8 8.45 -39.77 5.77
CA LEU A 8 7.31 -39.47 4.92
C LEU A 8 7.67 -38.33 3.96
N ALA A 9 7.43 -38.52 2.65
CA ALA A 9 7.64 -37.48 1.65
C ALA A 9 6.75 -36.25 1.91
N PRO A 10 7.24 -35.01 1.70
CA PRO A 10 6.40 -33.82 1.80
C PRO A 10 5.31 -33.83 0.72
N PRO A 11 4.13 -33.23 0.97
CA PRO A 11 3.06 -33.15 -0.01
C PRO A 11 3.53 -32.39 -1.26
N PRO A 12 2.98 -32.71 -2.45
CA PRO A 12 3.37 -32.04 -3.68
C PRO A 12 3.13 -30.54 -3.53
N SER A 13 4.22 -29.78 -3.69
CA SER A 13 4.23 -28.35 -3.96
C SER A 13 3.15 -28.04 -4.99
N ASP A 14 2.27 -27.07 -4.69
CA ASP A 14 1.36 -26.46 -5.66
C ASP A 14 2.17 -25.99 -6.86
N ALA A 15 2.24 -26.85 -7.88
CA ALA A 15 2.86 -26.54 -9.14
C ALA A 15 1.95 -25.53 -9.82
N ALA A 16 2.47 -24.33 -10.06
CA ALA A 16 1.83 -23.38 -10.96
C ALA A 16 1.46 -24.10 -12.27
N PRO A 17 0.25 -23.88 -12.82
CA PRO A 17 -0.17 -24.54 -14.05
C PRO A 17 0.80 -24.20 -15.19
N PRO A 18 1.04 -25.14 -16.12
CA PRO A 18 1.93 -24.93 -17.25
C PRO A 18 1.46 -23.74 -18.12
N SER A 19 2.39 -23.04 -18.75
CA SER A 19 2.16 -21.86 -19.61
C SER A 19 1.23 -22.10 -20.81
N ASP A 20 0.79 -23.34 -21.04
CA ASP A 20 -0.13 -23.77 -22.09
C ASP A 20 -1.53 -24.18 -21.57
N ALA A 21 -1.85 -23.90 -20.30
CA ALA A 21 -3.18 -24.14 -19.78
C ALA A 21 -4.19 -23.24 -20.50
N ALA A 22 -5.14 -23.85 -21.21
CA ALA A 22 -6.22 -23.13 -21.87
C ALA A 22 -6.91 -22.17 -20.87
N PRO A 23 -7.14 -20.90 -21.24
CA PRO A 23 -7.76 -19.93 -20.36
C PRO A 23 -9.09 -20.48 -19.81
N PRO A 24 -9.40 -20.27 -18.52
CA PRO A 24 -10.64 -20.77 -17.93
C PRO A 24 -11.85 -20.25 -18.73
N PRO A 25 -12.91 -21.07 -18.88
CA PRO A 25 -14.08 -20.68 -19.66
C PRO A 25 -14.70 -19.40 -19.09
N GLY A 26 -14.75 -18.33 -19.89
CA GLY A 26 -15.23 -17.00 -19.47
C GLY A 26 -14.13 -15.95 -19.28
N SER A 27 -12.85 -16.29 -19.47
CA SER A 27 -11.76 -15.30 -19.42
C SER A 27 -11.39 -14.73 -20.79
N ASP A 28 -11.19 -13.42 -20.85
CA ASP A 28 -10.62 -12.71 -22.00
C ASP A 28 -9.09 -12.73 -21.92
N THR A 29 -8.42 -13.14 -23.00
CA THR A 29 -6.97 -12.99 -23.13
C THR A 29 -6.66 -11.66 -23.81
N LEU A 30 -5.85 -10.83 -23.17
CA LEU A 30 -5.36 -9.56 -23.71
C LEU A 30 -3.89 -9.70 -24.10
N GLU A 31 -3.50 -9.22 -25.27
CA GLU A 31 -2.09 -9.15 -25.67
C GLU A 31 -1.59 -7.71 -25.60
N VAL A 32 -0.63 -7.42 -24.72
CA VAL A 32 0.04 -6.11 -24.66
C VAL A 32 1.54 -6.30 -24.55
N GLY A 33 2.29 -5.64 -25.43
CA GLY A 33 3.75 -5.65 -25.37
C GLY A 33 4.37 -7.04 -25.52
N GLY A 34 3.70 -7.97 -26.21
CA GLY A 34 4.15 -9.36 -26.37
C GLY A 34 3.83 -10.28 -25.20
N TRP A 35 3.08 -9.79 -24.20
CA TRP A 35 2.60 -10.59 -23.07
C TRP A 35 1.11 -10.87 -23.21
N GLN A 36 0.73 -12.09 -22.86
CA GLN A 36 -0.66 -12.49 -22.74
C GLN A 36 -1.10 -12.33 -21.28
N PHE A 37 -2.18 -11.57 -21.07
CA PHE A 37 -2.81 -11.36 -19.78
C PHE A 37 -4.16 -12.07 -19.78
N VAL A 38 -4.45 -12.82 -18.73
CA VAL A 38 -5.76 -13.46 -18.56
C VAL A 38 -6.61 -12.55 -17.69
N VAL A 39 -7.78 -12.14 -18.20
CA VAL A 39 -8.75 -11.34 -17.45
C VAL A 39 -10.06 -12.13 -17.34
N ALA A 40 -10.42 -12.53 -16.13
CA ALA A 40 -11.65 -13.27 -15.84
C ALA A 40 -12.48 -12.49 -14.83
N ASP A 41 -13.76 -12.22 -15.13
CA ASP A 41 -14.71 -11.56 -14.22
C ASP A 41 -14.20 -10.22 -13.61
N GLY A 42 -13.39 -9.47 -14.36
CA GLY A 42 -12.80 -8.21 -13.88
C GLY A 42 -11.52 -8.39 -13.04
N HIS A 43 -10.97 -9.59 -12.95
CA HIS A 43 -9.70 -9.89 -12.30
C HIS A 43 -8.63 -10.19 -13.35
N ALA A 44 -7.56 -9.41 -13.37
CA ALA A 44 -6.42 -9.66 -14.26
C ALA A 44 -5.31 -10.42 -13.53
N VAL A 45 -4.79 -11.47 -14.16
CA VAL A 45 -3.60 -12.19 -13.71
C VAL A 45 -2.48 -11.98 -14.71
N LEU A 46 -1.36 -11.45 -14.23
CA LEU A 46 -0.17 -11.20 -15.04
C LEU A 46 0.75 -12.43 -15.04
N PRO A 47 1.47 -12.68 -16.14
CA PRO A 47 2.37 -13.81 -16.26
C PRO A 47 3.59 -13.69 -15.34
N GLU A 48 4.03 -14.83 -14.80
CA GLU A 48 5.26 -14.93 -14.00
C GLU A 48 6.50 -14.57 -14.83
N GLY A 49 7.48 -13.94 -14.18
CA GLY A 49 8.72 -13.49 -14.83
C GLY A 49 8.62 -12.13 -15.54
N MET A 50 7.44 -11.51 -15.58
CA MET A 50 7.30 -10.15 -16.11
C MET A 50 7.93 -9.13 -15.15
N THR A 51 8.97 -8.44 -15.63
CA THR A 51 9.69 -7.42 -14.83
C THR A 51 9.17 -6.01 -15.04
N HIS A 52 8.46 -5.75 -16.14
CA HIS A 52 7.92 -4.43 -16.49
C HIS A 52 6.53 -4.59 -17.10
N LEU A 53 5.54 -3.85 -16.57
CA LEU A 53 4.22 -3.78 -17.19
C LEU A 53 4.26 -2.73 -18.30
N PRO A 54 3.91 -3.07 -19.56
CA PRO A 54 3.96 -2.12 -20.67
C PRO A 54 2.99 -0.95 -20.48
N ASP A 55 3.26 0.10 -21.24
CA ASP A 55 2.40 1.28 -21.31
C ASP A 55 0.99 0.90 -21.83
N ASP A 56 -0.03 1.62 -21.35
CA ASP A 56 -1.43 1.48 -21.73
C ASP A 56 -2.05 0.06 -21.51
N ALA A 57 -1.38 -0.84 -20.76
CA ALA A 57 -1.74 -2.27 -20.71
C ALA A 57 -3.20 -2.60 -20.36
N PHE A 58 -3.79 -1.89 -19.41
CA PHE A 58 -5.18 -2.04 -19.00
C PHE A 58 -5.96 -0.72 -19.12
N LYS A 59 -5.47 0.22 -19.94
CA LYS A 59 -6.09 1.53 -20.12
C LYS A 59 -7.55 1.43 -20.54
N GLY A 60 -8.41 2.17 -19.83
CA GLY A 60 -9.84 2.29 -20.10
C GLY A 60 -10.65 1.04 -19.73
N ARG A 61 -10.06 0.04 -19.04
CA ARG A 61 -10.79 -1.16 -18.63
C ARG A 61 -11.66 -0.89 -17.40
N THR A 62 -12.82 -0.31 -17.64
CA THR A 62 -13.78 0.07 -16.60
C THR A 62 -14.39 -1.11 -15.85
N SER A 63 -14.28 -2.35 -16.36
CA SER A 63 -14.73 -3.57 -15.68
C SER A 63 -13.66 -4.22 -14.79
N LEU A 64 -12.42 -3.70 -14.78
CA LEU A 64 -11.33 -4.25 -14.00
C LEU A 64 -11.48 -3.87 -12.52
N VAL A 65 -11.60 -4.87 -11.65
CA VAL A 65 -11.83 -4.73 -10.21
C VAL A 65 -10.56 -4.97 -9.41
N SER A 66 -9.74 -5.96 -9.81
CA SER A 66 -8.44 -6.21 -9.20
C SER A 66 -7.42 -6.79 -10.18
N VAL A 67 -6.14 -6.69 -9.80
CA VAL A 67 -5.01 -7.13 -10.62
C VAL A 67 -4.01 -7.85 -9.72
N ALA A 68 -3.65 -9.08 -10.07
CA ALA A 68 -2.57 -9.81 -9.44
C ALA A 68 -1.25 -9.51 -10.17
N LEU A 69 -0.40 -8.70 -9.56
CA LEU A 69 0.92 -8.34 -10.09
C LEU A 69 1.97 -9.40 -9.69
N PRO A 70 2.90 -9.77 -10.58
CA PRO A 70 3.89 -10.79 -10.28
C PRO A 70 4.94 -10.25 -9.32
N ALA A 71 5.49 -11.14 -8.47
CA ALA A 71 6.40 -10.74 -7.39
C ALA A 71 7.73 -10.14 -7.88
N GLY A 72 8.09 -10.35 -9.16
CA GLY A 72 9.29 -9.81 -9.80
C GLY A 72 9.08 -8.49 -10.55
N LEU A 73 7.88 -7.92 -10.54
CA LEU A 73 7.58 -6.67 -11.26
C LEU A 73 8.34 -5.49 -10.64
N THR A 74 9.13 -4.80 -11.45
CA THR A 74 9.98 -3.68 -11.01
C THR A 74 9.44 -2.31 -11.42
N SER A 75 8.62 -2.23 -12.47
CA SER A 75 7.99 -0.98 -12.90
C SER A 75 6.60 -1.16 -13.50
N ILE A 76 5.76 -0.16 -13.29
CA ILE A 76 4.45 -0.02 -13.94
C ILE A 76 4.55 1.04 -15.04
N GLY A 77 4.16 0.66 -16.26
CA GLY A 77 4.19 1.51 -17.46
C GLY A 77 3.28 2.74 -17.37
N SER A 78 3.52 3.68 -18.29
CA SER A 78 2.72 4.90 -18.39
C SER A 78 1.30 4.56 -18.81
N HIS A 79 0.30 5.19 -18.18
CA HIS A 79 -1.13 4.95 -18.43
C HIS A 79 -1.59 3.48 -18.25
N ALA A 80 -0.80 2.62 -17.60
CA ALA A 80 -1.05 1.18 -17.56
C ALA A 80 -2.44 0.81 -17.00
N PHE A 81 -2.99 1.57 -16.07
CA PHE A 81 -4.33 1.41 -15.50
C PHE A 81 -5.16 2.70 -15.61
N GLU A 82 -4.83 3.58 -16.56
CA GLU A 82 -5.56 4.84 -16.74
C GLU A 82 -7.06 4.57 -17.00
N PHE A 83 -7.95 5.30 -16.34
CA PHE A 83 -9.42 5.16 -16.41
C PHE A 83 -9.97 3.75 -16.06
N CYS A 84 -9.25 2.96 -15.25
CA CYS A 84 -9.81 1.76 -14.62
C CYS A 84 -10.75 2.12 -13.47
N THR A 85 -11.95 2.61 -13.78
CA THR A 85 -12.86 3.23 -12.80
C THR A 85 -13.43 2.27 -11.75
N SER A 86 -13.37 0.95 -11.97
CA SER A 86 -13.83 -0.07 -11.00
C SER A 86 -12.70 -0.66 -10.16
N LEU A 87 -11.45 -0.24 -10.37
CA LEU A 87 -10.29 -0.78 -9.66
C LEU A 87 -10.28 -0.26 -8.22
N VAL A 88 -10.58 -1.14 -7.25
CA VAL A 88 -10.77 -0.74 -5.85
C VAL A 88 -9.46 -0.74 -5.06
N SER A 89 -8.61 -1.74 -5.33
CA SER A 89 -7.33 -1.98 -4.67
C SER A 89 -6.37 -2.68 -5.61
N VAL A 90 -5.07 -2.43 -5.42
CA VAL A 90 -3.99 -3.08 -6.17
C VAL A 90 -2.89 -3.44 -5.19
N ASP A 91 -2.57 -4.72 -5.14
CA ASP A 91 -1.46 -5.22 -4.33
C ASP A 91 -0.16 -5.02 -5.12
N LEU A 92 0.61 -4.01 -4.72
CA LEU A 92 1.89 -3.70 -5.36
C LEU A 92 2.98 -4.67 -4.88
N PRO A 93 3.77 -5.26 -5.77
CA PRO A 93 4.80 -6.22 -5.39
C PRO A 93 5.96 -5.52 -4.68
N ALA A 94 6.57 -6.23 -3.72
CA ALA A 94 7.65 -5.72 -2.89
C ALA A 94 8.95 -5.38 -3.68
N SER A 95 9.05 -5.81 -4.94
CA SER A 95 10.16 -5.47 -5.84
C SER A 95 9.95 -4.18 -6.63
N LEU A 96 8.76 -3.57 -6.56
CA LEU A 96 8.41 -2.43 -7.42
C LEU A 96 9.26 -1.21 -7.04
N THR A 97 9.91 -0.62 -8.04
CA THR A 97 10.83 0.52 -7.88
C THR A 97 10.28 1.80 -8.48
N SER A 98 9.41 1.73 -9.49
CA SER A 98 8.82 2.90 -10.14
C SER A 98 7.38 2.70 -10.59
N ILE A 99 6.60 3.78 -10.48
CA ILE A 99 5.27 3.92 -11.07
C ILE A 99 5.35 5.07 -12.07
N ASN A 100 5.15 4.81 -13.36
CA ASN A 100 5.34 5.80 -14.41
C ASN A 100 4.15 6.78 -14.54
N ASN A 101 4.21 7.62 -15.56
CA ASN A 101 3.28 8.73 -15.76
C ASN A 101 1.84 8.24 -15.96
N ALA A 102 0.90 8.86 -15.26
CA ALA A 102 -0.54 8.57 -15.34
C ALA A 102 -0.90 7.08 -15.16
N ALA A 103 -0.04 6.28 -14.53
CA ALA A 103 -0.20 4.83 -14.40
C ALA A 103 -1.55 4.41 -13.81
N PHE A 104 -2.11 5.15 -12.86
CA PHE A 104 -3.41 4.94 -12.23
C PHE A 104 -4.34 6.16 -12.37
N ALA A 105 -4.09 7.04 -13.33
CA ALA A 105 -4.89 8.24 -13.50
C ALA A 105 -6.37 7.89 -13.76
N GLY A 106 -7.30 8.54 -13.07
CA GLY A 106 -8.73 8.31 -13.23
C GLY A 106 -9.27 7.01 -12.62
N CYS A 107 -8.50 6.30 -11.80
CA CYS A 107 -9.00 5.16 -11.01
C CYS A 107 -9.90 5.66 -9.86
N SER A 108 -11.13 6.06 -10.18
CA SER A 108 -12.04 6.73 -9.24
C SER A 108 -12.50 5.86 -8.07
N ALA A 109 -12.51 4.53 -8.21
CA ALA A 109 -12.84 3.59 -7.13
C ALA A 109 -11.64 3.22 -6.22
N LEU A 110 -10.42 3.62 -6.57
CA LEU A 110 -9.22 3.26 -5.80
C LEU A 110 -9.27 3.98 -4.44
N THR A 111 -9.39 3.23 -3.35
CA THR A 111 -9.61 3.79 -2.00
C THR A 111 -8.33 3.91 -1.18
N SER A 112 -7.43 2.95 -1.33
CA SER A 112 -6.15 2.90 -0.66
C SER A 112 -5.12 2.25 -1.57
N ILE A 113 -3.86 2.66 -1.42
CA ILE A 113 -2.73 1.99 -2.05
C ILE A 113 -1.55 1.93 -1.09
N GLU A 114 -1.01 0.72 -0.91
CA GLU A 114 0.19 0.49 -0.13
C GLU A 114 1.39 0.51 -1.07
N LEU A 115 2.24 1.53 -0.93
CA LEU A 115 3.44 1.65 -1.75
C LEU A 115 4.58 0.83 -1.14
N PRO A 116 5.26 -0.01 -1.92
CA PRO A 116 6.29 -0.91 -1.40
C PRO A 116 7.52 -0.14 -0.94
N ALA A 117 8.23 -0.69 0.05
CA ALA A 117 9.41 -0.07 0.67
C ALA A 117 10.59 0.16 -0.29
N THR A 118 10.56 -0.45 -1.48
CA THR A 118 11.55 -0.28 -2.56
C THR A 118 11.20 0.82 -3.55
N LEU A 119 9.98 1.39 -3.49
CA LEU A 119 9.54 2.37 -4.46
C LEU A 119 10.36 3.66 -4.34
N THR A 120 10.92 4.10 -5.46
CA THR A 120 11.82 5.26 -5.52
C THR A 120 11.18 6.46 -6.22
N SER A 121 10.25 6.24 -7.14
CA SER A 121 9.63 7.29 -7.95
C SER A 121 8.15 7.05 -8.25
N VAL A 122 7.40 8.14 -8.22
CA VAL A 122 6.00 8.23 -8.68
C VAL A 122 5.94 9.27 -9.80
N GLY A 123 5.45 8.87 -10.97
CA GLY A 123 5.45 9.67 -12.20
C GLY A 123 4.49 10.85 -12.19
N HIS A 124 4.56 11.64 -13.27
CA HIS A 124 3.65 12.75 -13.53
C HIS A 124 2.20 12.25 -13.57
N SER A 125 1.30 12.89 -12.83
CA SER A 125 -0.13 12.54 -12.79
C SER A 125 -0.44 11.07 -12.46
N ALA A 126 0.50 10.33 -11.84
CA ALA A 126 0.39 8.88 -11.65
C ALA A 126 -0.92 8.42 -10.98
N PHE A 127 -1.48 9.20 -10.06
CA PHE A 127 -2.75 8.95 -9.37
C PHE A 127 -3.74 10.11 -9.57
N ALA A 128 -3.58 10.91 -10.62
CA ALA A 128 -4.45 12.05 -10.85
C ALA A 128 -5.92 11.60 -11.02
N GLY A 129 -6.86 12.25 -10.34
CA GLY A 129 -8.29 11.93 -10.44
C GLY A 129 -8.73 10.68 -9.68
N CYS A 130 -7.89 10.10 -8.81
CA CYS A 130 -8.31 9.04 -7.90
C CYS A 130 -9.20 9.63 -6.78
N SER A 131 -10.47 9.87 -7.09
CA SER A 131 -11.37 10.65 -6.23
C SER A 131 -11.66 10.02 -4.87
N SER A 132 -11.62 8.69 -4.80
CA SER A 132 -11.89 7.92 -3.57
C SER A 132 -10.63 7.60 -2.77
N LEU A 133 -9.44 8.02 -3.22
CA LEU A 133 -8.18 7.68 -2.58
C LEU A 133 -8.04 8.44 -1.25
N VAL A 134 -8.23 7.73 -0.13
CA VAL A 134 -8.24 8.29 1.22
C VAL A 134 -6.85 8.31 1.84
N SER A 135 -6.06 7.26 1.57
CA SER A 135 -4.78 7.04 2.24
C SER A 135 -3.71 6.52 1.29
N VAL A 136 -2.51 7.07 1.46
CA VAL A 136 -1.30 6.65 0.75
C VAL A 136 -0.15 6.68 1.76
N ALA A 137 0.48 5.52 1.97
CA ALA A 137 1.68 5.40 2.78
C ALA A 137 2.90 5.47 1.87
N PHE A 138 3.65 6.58 1.93
CA PHE A 138 4.88 6.73 1.13
C PHE A 138 6.07 6.07 1.83
N PRO A 139 6.92 5.34 1.09
CA PRO A 139 8.08 4.67 1.66
C PRO A 139 9.22 5.66 1.89
N VAL A 140 10.13 5.29 2.80
CA VAL A 140 11.30 6.10 3.16
C VAL A 140 12.31 6.19 2.00
N SER A 141 12.31 5.22 1.09
CA SER A 141 13.13 5.17 -0.13
C SER A 141 12.71 6.16 -1.20
N LEU A 142 11.54 6.80 -1.07
CA LEU A 142 11.00 7.65 -2.11
C LEU A 142 11.90 8.87 -2.35
N THR A 143 12.24 9.11 -3.61
CA THR A 143 13.12 10.20 -4.05
C THR A 143 12.38 11.25 -4.87
N SER A 144 11.30 10.88 -5.56
CA SER A 144 10.54 11.81 -6.39
C SER A 144 9.04 11.49 -6.48
N ILE A 145 8.25 12.55 -6.47
CA ILE A 145 6.82 12.57 -6.77
C ILE A 145 6.63 13.55 -7.93
N GLY A 146 6.10 13.08 -9.05
CA GLY A 146 5.89 13.87 -10.26
C GLY A 146 4.88 15.00 -10.09
N SER A 147 4.93 15.96 -11.00
CA SER A 147 3.93 17.04 -11.04
C SER A 147 2.52 16.46 -11.20
N CYS A 148 1.56 17.07 -10.53
CA CYS A 148 0.15 16.65 -10.54
C CYS A 148 -0.10 15.18 -10.11
N ALA A 149 0.87 14.49 -9.49
CA ALA A 149 0.76 13.06 -9.18
C ALA A 149 -0.52 12.66 -8.45
N PHE A 150 -1.03 13.49 -7.52
CA PHE A 150 -2.29 13.27 -6.80
C PHE A 150 -3.27 14.42 -7.04
N TRP A 151 -3.19 15.08 -8.20
CA TRP A 151 -4.14 16.12 -8.58
C TRP A 151 -5.56 15.57 -8.64
N GLY A 152 -6.55 16.26 -8.08
CA GLY A 152 -7.93 15.76 -8.10
C GLY A 152 -8.21 14.57 -7.18
N CYS A 153 -7.42 14.39 -6.11
CA CYS A 153 -7.68 13.42 -5.02
C CYS A 153 -8.23 14.15 -3.78
N PRO A 154 -9.52 14.55 -3.74
CA PRO A 154 -10.08 15.34 -2.64
C PRO A 154 -10.20 14.56 -1.32
N ALA A 155 -10.30 13.23 -1.37
CA ALA A 155 -10.36 12.39 -0.18
C ALA A 155 -8.99 12.23 0.52
N LEU A 156 -7.90 12.52 -0.20
CA LEU A 156 -6.55 12.43 0.33
C LEU A 156 -6.23 13.66 1.17
N ASN A 157 -6.58 13.61 2.46
CA ASN A 157 -6.50 14.76 3.35
C ASN A 157 -5.09 15.01 3.91
N ARG A 158 -4.34 13.94 4.18
CA ARG A 158 -3.01 14.03 4.80
C ARG A 158 -2.08 12.95 4.28
N VAL A 159 -0.84 13.36 4.00
CA VAL A 159 0.24 12.42 3.62
C VAL A 159 1.51 12.75 4.37
N THR A 160 2.33 11.72 4.59
CA THR A 160 3.68 11.86 5.13
C THR A 160 4.67 11.55 4.02
N VAL A 161 5.59 12.47 3.73
CA VAL A 161 6.57 12.35 2.64
C VAL A 161 7.98 12.54 3.21
N PRO A 162 8.99 11.77 2.77
CA PRO A 162 10.35 11.96 3.26
C PRO A 162 10.89 13.33 2.85
N THR A 163 11.66 13.98 3.71
CA THR A 163 12.31 15.28 3.41
C THR A 163 13.29 15.21 2.25
N THR A 164 13.75 14.00 1.89
CA THR A 164 14.63 13.74 0.75
C THR A 164 13.88 13.66 -0.58
N ALA A 165 12.55 13.48 -0.56
CA ALA A 165 11.78 13.41 -1.80
C ALA A 165 11.52 14.79 -2.40
N THR A 166 11.73 14.88 -3.71
CA THR A 166 11.29 16.00 -4.52
C THR A 166 9.79 15.89 -4.79
N ILE A 167 9.06 16.99 -4.63
CA ILE A 167 7.61 17.05 -4.88
C ILE A 167 7.38 17.98 -6.07
N GLY A 168 6.82 17.42 -7.14
CA GLY A 168 6.50 18.15 -8.36
C GLY A 168 5.40 19.19 -8.16
N PHE A 169 5.32 20.13 -9.10
CA PHE A 169 4.34 21.20 -9.06
C PHE A 169 2.91 20.64 -9.05
N GLY A 170 2.07 21.12 -8.13
CA GLY A 170 0.68 20.70 -8.01
C GLY A 170 0.48 19.22 -7.69
N ALA A 171 1.52 18.50 -7.25
CA ALA A 171 1.41 17.07 -6.90
C ALA A 171 0.31 16.82 -5.88
N PHE A 172 0.13 17.76 -4.95
CA PHE A 172 -0.94 17.80 -3.96
C PHE A 172 -1.61 19.18 -4.03
N THR A 173 -2.93 19.23 -4.20
CA THR A 173 -3.68 20.50 -4.28
C THR A 173 -4.52 20.78 -3.04
N ALA A 174 -5.17 19.74 -2.49
CA ALA A 174 -6.03 19.84 -1.31
C ALA A 174 -5.52 19.02 -0.11
N THR A 175 -4.34 18.41 -0.22
CA THR A 175 -3.77 17.51 0.79
C THR A 175 -2.79 18.24 1.70
N THR A 176 -2.86 17.99 2.99
CA THR A 176 -1.84 18.42 3.97
C THR A 176 -0.61 17.50 3.87
N VAL A 177 0.53 18.05 3.44
CA VAL A 177 1.79 17.31 3.31
C VAL A 177 2.67 17.52 4.54
N LEU A 178 2.89 16.46 5.32
CA LEU A 178 3.86 16.46 6.41
C LEU A 178 5.20 15.92 5.89
N ARG A 179 6.26 16.73 5.97
CA ARG A 179 7.61 16.27 5.60
C ARG A 179 8.39 15.82 6.82
N LEU A 180 8.81 14.56 6.83
CA LEU A 180 9.56 13.96 7.93
C LEU A 180 10.93 13.47 7.46
N SER A 181 11.92 13.51 8.36
CA SER A 181 13.21 12.89 8.07
C SER A 181 13.06 11.37 7.87
N PRO A 182 13.94 10.72 7.08
CA PRO A 182 13.94 9.27 6.95
C PRO A 182 13.99 8.53 8.29
N ALA A 183 14.67 9.08 9.30
CA ALA A 183 14.69 8.52 10.65
C ALA A 183 13.30 8.61 11.32
N SER A 184 12.70 9.79 11.33
CA SER A 184 11.38 10.02 11.94
C SER A 184 10.27 9.21 11.26
N MET A 185 10.36 8.96 9.95
CA MET A 185 9.42 8.08 9.27
C MET A 185 9.58 6.61 9.68
N ARG A 186 10.82 6.13 9.85
CA ARG A 186 11.07 4.77 10.36
C ARG A 186 10.55 4.62 11.78
N ASP A 187 10.75 5.63 12.62
CA ASP A 187 10.24 5.61 14.00
C ASP A 187 8.71 5.62 14.01
N LEU A 188 8.08 6.43 13.17
CA LEU A 188 6.62 6.45 13.00
C LEU A 188 6.09 5.10 12.51
N GLN A 189 6.77 4.48 11.54
CA GLN A 189 6.37 3.18 11.01
C GLN A 189 6.53 2.07 12.03
N ARG A 190 7.66 2.04 12.76
CA ARG A 190 7.86 1.14 13.91
C ARG A 190 6.81 1.32 14.98
N TRP A 191 6.41 2.57 15.25
CA TRP A 191 5.34 2.85 16.19
C TRP A 191 4.00 2.28 15.71
N TYR A 192 3.64 2.47 14.44
CA TYR A 192 2.43 1.86 13.88
C TYR A 192 2.49 0.33 13.88
N GLU A 193 3.64 -0.28 13.58
CA GLU A 193 3.85 -1.73 13.67
C GLU A 193 3.69 -2.24 15.11
N ALA A 194 4.27 -1.52 16.09
CA ALA A 194 4.14 -1.85 17.51
C ALA A 194 2.69 -1.71 17.98
N VAL A 195 1.98 -0.65 17.58
CA VAL A 195 0.56 -0.45 17.86
C VAL A 195 -0.29 -1.54 17.21
N ALA A 196 -0.03 -1.88 15.94
CA ALA A 196 -0.72 -2.95 15.25
C ALA A 196 -0.50 -4.31 15.95
N GLY A 197 0.73 -4.61 16.36
CA GLY A 197 1.06 -5.79 17.16
C GLY A 197 0.36 -5.80 18.52
N ALA A 198 0.31 -4.65 19.21
CA ALA A 198 -0.42 -4.50 20.47
C ALA A 198 -1.94 -4.66 20.27
N LEU A 199 -2.53 -4.10 19.22
CA LEU A 199 -3.96 -4.25 18.88
C LEU A 199 -4.32 -5.69 18.48
N ALA A 200 -3.41 -6.39 17.79
CA ALA A 200 -3.57 -7.81 17.47
C ALA A 200 -3.60 -8.66 18.74
N TYR A 201 -2.96 -8.20 19.82
CA TYR A 201 -3.08 -8.81 21.14
C TYR A 201 -4.43 -8.47 21.78
N LYS A 202 -5.33 -9.47 21.85
CA LYS A 202 -6.71 -9.32 22.34
C LYS A 202 -6.85 -8.56 23.67
N ARG A 203 -5.84 -8.63 24.54
CA ARG A 203 -5.85 -8.01 25.86
C ARG A 203 -5.57 -6.50 25.84
N CYS A 204 -4.76 -6.01 24.91
CA CYS A 204 -4.34 -4.61 24.86
C CYS A 204 -5.29 -3.72 24.05
N ARG A 205 -6.16 -4.35 23.25
CA ARG A 205 -7.09 -3.65 22.35
C ARG A 205 -7.93 -2.57 23.05
N PRO A 206 -8.63 -2.82 24.17
CA PRO A 206 -9.50 -1.81 24.80
C PRO A 206 -8.72 -0.68 25.49
N LEU A 207 -7.59 -0.99 26.12
CA LEU A 207 -6.74 -0.03 26.82
C LEU A 207 -6.04 0.90 25.81
N LEU A 208 -5.52 0.34 24.73
CA LEU A 208 -4.87 1.10 23.68
C LEU A 208 -5.86 1.97 22.89
N TYR A 209 -7.08 1.49 22.62
CA TYR A 209 -8.12 2.33 22.00
C TYR A 209 -8.50 3.50 22.90
N GLY A 210 -8.68 3.27 24.22
CA GLY A 210 -8.95 4.34 25.17
C GLY A 210 -7.81 5.38 25.22
N TRP A 211 -6.56 4.92 25.21
CA TRP A 211 -5.39 5.80 25.20
C TRP A 211 -5.25 6.58 23.88
N LEU A 212 -5.43 5.91 22.72
CA LEU A 212 -5.36 6.54 21.39
C LEU A 212 -6.47 7.56 21.16
N GLU A 213 -7.71 7.24 21.55
CA GLU A 213 -8.84 8.17 21.50
C GLU A 213 -8.55 9.43 22.33
N ARG A 214 -8.04 9.26 23.56
CA ARG A 214 -7.68 10.37 24.46
C ARG A 214 -6.47 11.17 23.98
N ALA A 215 -5.51 10.54 23.29
CA ALA A 215 -4.34 11.19 22.69
C ALA A 215 -4.69 12.03 21.46
N GLN A 216 -5.69 11.63 20.66
CA GLN A 216 -6.15 12.34 19.47
C GLN A 216 -7.08 13.52 19.79
N THR A 217 -7.85 13.48 20.89
CA THR A 217 -8.83 14.52 21.27
C THR A 217 -8.27 15.68 22.11
N ARG A 218 -7.02 16.12 21.95
CA ARG A 218 -6.49 17.20 22.83
C ARG A 218 -7.26 18.52 22.70
N LEU A 219 -8.27 18.74 23.55
CA LEU A 219 -8.87 20.03 23.89
C LEU A 219 -9.80 19.90 25.11
N GLY A 220 -9.58 20.73 26.15
CA GLY A 220 -10.60 21.07 27.15
C GLY A 220 -10.25 20.87 28.63
N SER A 221 -9.49 21.82 29.19
CA SER A 221 -9.25 22.12 30.61
C SER A 221 -8.99 20.95 31.59
N TYR A 222 -7.70 20.74 31.87
CA TYR A 222 -7.22 20.11 33.10
C TYR A 222 -7.67 20.95 34.30
N GLY A 223 -8.66 20.46 35.03
CA GLY A 223 -9.22 21.14 36.20
C GLY A 223 -8.20 21.38 37.32
N PRO A 224 -8.53 22.29 38.25
CA PRO A 224 -7.58 22.83 39.24
C PRO A 224 -7.07 21.82 40.29
N ASP A 225 -7.66 20.63 40.39
CA ASP A 225 -7.34 19.62 41.41
C ASP A 225 -6.43 18.46 40.93
N GLY A 226 -5.84 18.54 39.73
CA GLY A 226 -4.60 17.80 39.39
C GLY A 226 -4.62 16.27 39.11
N ALA A 227 -5.72 15.52 39.28
CA ALA A 227 -5.67 14.03 39.28
C ALA A 227 -5.60 13.30 37.91
N ALA A 228 -6.02 13.92 36.80
CA ALA A 228 -6.00 13.26 35.47
C ALA A 228 -4.59 13.16 34.87
N ARG A 229 -3.71 14.12 35.23
CA ARG A 229 -2.37 14.26 34.66
C ARG A 229 -1.36 13.25 35.22
N GLN A 230 -1.65 12.63 36.37
CA GLN A 230 -0.71 11.76 37.08
C GLN A 230 -1.01 10.26 36.88
N ARG A 231 -2.26 9.86 36.65
CA ARG A 231 -2.59 8.44 36.33
C ARG A 231 -2.28 8.07 34.88
N ASP A 232 -2.55 8.96 33.93
CA ASP A 232 -2.22 8.73 32.52
C ASP A 232 -0.69 8.62 32.31
N LEU A 233 0.09 9.20 33.23
CA LEU A 233 1.54 9.08 33.32
C LEU A 233 1.97 7.70 33.86
N GLU A 234 1.35 7.21 34.95
CA GLU A 234 1.64 5.90 35.56
C GLU A 234 1.18 4.70 34.69
N GLU A 235 0.12 4.84 33.89
CA GLU A 235 -0.43 3.75 33.09
C GLU A 235 0.32 3.56 31.74
N PHE A 236 0.77 4.66 31.11
CA PHE A 236 1.71 4.56 29.97
C PHE A 236 3.07 4.00 30.40
N GLU A 237 3.60 4.44 31.56
CA GLU A 237 4.94 4.07 32.02
C GLU A 237 5.06 2.58 32.42
N GLY A 238 3.97 1.91 32.81
CA GLY A 238 3.93 0.47 33.08
C GLY A 238 3.69 -0.43 31.85
N ASP A 239 2.91 0.04 30.87
CA ASP A 239 2.57 -0.76 29.68
C ASP A 239 3.79 -1.09 28.78
N PHE A 240 4.94 -0.41 28.99
CA PHE A 240 6.14 -0.55 28.16
C PHE A 240 7.48 -0.59 28.91
N ALA A 241 7.53 -0.83 30.23
CA ALA A 241 8.78 -1.01 31.00
C ALA A 241 8.58 -2.01 32.18
N PRO A 242 9.62 -2.67 32.78
CA PRO A 242 11.05 -2.28 32.85
C PRO A 242 12.09 -3.40 32.50
N LEU A 243 13.18 -3.05 31.81
CA LEU A 243 14.55 -2.73 32.28
C LEU A 243 15.50 -3.94 32.40
N ALA A 244 16.68 -3.78 31.79
CA ALA A 244 17.87 -3.65 32.62
C ALA A 244 18.51 -2.29 32.30
#